data_AF-A0A7C4ZTV1-F1
#
_entry.id   AF-A0A7C4ZTV1-F1
#
_cell.length_a   1.000
_cell.length_b   1.000
_cell.length_c   1.000
_cell.angle_alpha   90.00
_cell.angle_beta   90.00
_cell.angle_gamma   90.00
#
_symmetry.space_group_name_H-M   'P 1'
#
loop_
_entity.id
_entity.type
_entity.pdbx_description
1 polymer ?
#
loop_
_entity_poly.entity_id
_entity_poly.type
_entity_poly.pdbx_seq_one_letter_code
_entity_poly.pdbx_strand_id
1 'polypeptide(L)'
;MLEEIIERSAILLALAKSYPKGISKSKLHSVFPSWRDHLNFLQRKGINVEITITEVRLKKPIYYDLYQSVPPEIRNYVEEFLWHLIEKEPILCKSSMMQKVIKPKEDLINRLLSKSESPLEKIDTNYIKWVVFTGEIFPIACIHCANAPCIFYNTQVFGQTDAFSSRVCPADLIKESYEGIVKIDKKDCGGCMLCIIRCPIDAIFFKEGVAEKREYSNLTNYQEYVDELMLPFVEKEKETIKAVNKLVKISTPFNIRVDIKEILDNFDLKMSATILNWDQDRYYVWTRNCFRELGVEALYTGAAGKLRRADITIRKPFFAGIEVKSPAEGEISVGALRQAADARREVWKTYGAEEVYCAVVGQEIGRGVHARASEWYSLYNVKIPLLRGRYLLYLMLKNRTILPQDPLRDVKRLFTDFFGWFGKEELTQYFKLYFKIREGELVSGKISLTMPFTIIKALKTKNKDEALSILKQIEKETYKEIERCFPDPERTARGGYATTK
;
A
#
# COMPACT_ATOMS: atom_id res chain seq x y z
N MET A 1 25.25 -28.61 5.35
CA MET A 1 24.90 -27.41 4.56
C MET A 1 23.50 -26.87 4.90
N LEU A 2 22.42 -27.65 4.73
CA LEU A 2 21.06 -27.18 5.06
C LEU A 2 20.89 -26.86 6.55
N GLU A 3 21.36 -27.75 7.42
CA GLU A 3 21.39 -27.56 8.87
C GLU A 3 22.10 -26.25 9.26
N GLU A 4 23.32 -26.02 8.75
CA GLU A 4 24.03 -24.76 9.03
C GLU A 4 23.27 -23.50 8.58
N ILE A 5 22.47 -23.58 7.50
CA ILE A 5 21.62 -22.46 7.03
C ILE A 5 20.49 -22.21 8.04
N ILE A 6 19.87 -23.29 8.55
CA ILE A 6 18.82 -23.23 9.57
C ILE A 6 19.38 -22.58 10.85
N GLU A 7 20.49 -23.08 11.37
CA GLU A 7 21.09 -22.60 12.61
C GLU A 7 21.55 -21.14 12.49
N ARG A 8 22.23 -20.77 11.39
CA ARG A 8 22.64 -19.38 11.14
C ARG A 8 21.44 -18.44 11.06
N SER A 9 20.36 -18.87 10.39
CA SER A 9 19.13 -18.08 10.30
C SER A 9 18.47 -17.91 11.66
N ALA A 10 18.41 -18.96 12.48
CA ALA A 10 17.86 -18.90 13.83
C ALA A 10 18.66 -17.97 14.74
N ILE A 11 20.00 -18.07 14.73
CA ILE A 11 20.90 -17.18 15.49
C ILE A 11 20.70 -15.73 15.03
N LEU A 12 20.67 -15.48 13.72
CA LEU A 12 20.55 -14.12 13.19
C LEU A 12 19.18 -13.49 13.53
N LEU A 13 18.09 -14.26 13.41
CA LEU A 13 16.74 -13.84 13.83
C LEU A 13 16.68 -13.54 15.32
N ALA A 14 17.26 -14.41 16.15
CA ALA A 14 17.29 -14.24 17.59
C ALA A 14 18.08 -12.99 17.98
N LEU A 15 19.24 -12.77 17.37
CA LEU A 15 20.06 -11.58 17.60
C LEU A 15 19.34 -10.29 17.15
N ALA A 16 18.63 -10.34 16.02
CA ALA A 16 17.82 -9.23 15.52
C ALA A 16 16.66 -8.91 16.47
N LYS A 17 15.91 -9.94 16.91
CA LYS A 17 14.77 -9.78 17.85
C LYS A 17 15.19 -9.33 19.24
N SER A 18 16.37 -9.75 19.71
CA SER A 18 16.88 -9.37 21.02
C SER A 18 17.70 -8.08 21.02
N TYR A 19 17.88 -7.39 19.89
CA TYR A 19 18.63 -6.13 19.86
C TYR A 19 17.95 -5.05 20.74
N PRO A 20 18.71 -4.28 21.56
CA PRO A 20 20.17 -4.28 21.71
C PRO A 20 20.70 -5.25 22.78
N LYS A 21 19.82 -5.95 23.50
CA LYS A 21 20.16 -6.80 24.65
C LYS A 21 21.01 -8.02 24.26
N GLY A 22 20.73 -8.66 23.13
CA GLY A 22 21.43 -9.87 22.70
C GLY A 22 20.94 -11.16 23.36
N ILE A 23 21.76 -12.22 23.26
CA ILE A 23 21.46 -13.58 23.74
C ILE A 23 22.61 -14.05 24.63
N SER A 24 22.30 -14.74 25.74
CA SER A 24 23.35 -15.29 26.60
C SER A 24 24.14 -16.40 25.90
N LYS A 25 25.46 -16.44 26.16
CA LYS A 25 26.34 -17.47 25.59
C LYS A 25 25.99 -18.88 26.04
N SER A 26 25.55 -19.04 27.28
CA SER A 26 25.13 -20.35 27.81
C SER A 26 23.95 -20.89 27.02
N LYS A 27 22.97 -20.04 26.70
CA LYS A 27 21.79 -20.39 25.91
C LYS A 27 22.15 -20.66 24.44
N LEU A 28 23.02 -19.85 23.85
CA LEU A 28 23.55 -20.14 22.51
C LEU A 28 24.29 -21.47 22.46
N HIS A 29 25.11 -21.78 23.46
CA HIS A 29 25.87 -23.02 23.51
C HIS A 29 25.00 -24.26 23.76
N SER A 30 23.93 -24.14 24.56
CA SER A 30 23.02 -25.25 24.79
C SER A 30 22.18 -25.61 23.56
N VAL A 31 21.86 -24.62 22.72
CA VAL A 31 21.08 -24.85 21.49
C VAL A 31 22.00 -25.20 20.32
N PHE A 32 23.13 -24.50 20.19
CA PHE A 32 24.09 -24.66 19.09
C PHE A 32 25.51 -24.75 19.65
N PRO A 33 26.05 -25.96 19.89
CA PRO A 33 27.41 -26.13 20.40
C PRO A 33 28.48 -25.40 19.54
N SER A 34 28.25 -25.34 18.23
CA SER A 34 29.06 -24.68 17.19
C SER A 34 28.75 -23.19 16.98
N TRP A 35 27.97 -22.51 17.84
CA TRP A 35 27.53 -21.11 17.62
C TRP A 35 28.65 -20.14 17.21
N ARG A 36 29.88 -20.33 17.71
CA ARG A 36 31.04 -19.51 17.36
C ARG A 36 31.38 -19.57 15.87
N ASP A 37 31.28 -20.74 15.25
CA ASP A 37 31.57 -20.91 13.82
C ASP A 37 30.52 -20.21 12.96
N HIS A 38 29.25 -20.27 13.38
CA HIS A 38 28.16 -19.54 12.72
C HIS A 38 28.34 -18.02 12.86
N LEU A 39 28.75 -17.51 14.03
CA LEU A 39 29.05 -16.08 14.19
C LEU A 39 30.27 -15.64 13.37
N ASN A 40 31.33 -16.43 13.35
CA ASN A 40 32.51 -16.17 12.53
C ASN A 40 32.14 -16.12 11.03
N PHE A 41 31.19 -16.94 10.60
CA PHE A 41 30.63 -16.86 9.25
C PHE A 41 29.84 -15.56 9.05
N LEU A 42 28.93 -15.20 9.95
CA LEU A 42 28.12 -13.98 9.86
C LEU A 42 28.99 -12.72 9.85
N GLN A 43 30.03 -12.66 10.67
CA GLN A 43 31.01 -11.57 10.70
C GLN A 43 31.78 -11.46 9.37
N ARG A 44 32.21 -12.59 8.78
CA ARG A 44 32.82 -12.62 7.44
C ARG A 44 31.86 -12.17 6.34
N LYS A 45 30.55 -12.25 6.57
CA LYS A 45 29.50 -11.68 5.70
C LYS A 45 29.14 -10.23 6.04
N GLY A 46 29.90 -9.57 6.92
CA GLY A 46 29.74 -8.16 7.25
C GLY A 46 28.72 -7.87 8.35
N ILE A 47 28.16 -8.89 9.01
CA ILE A 47 27.24 -8.68 10.13
C ILE A 47 28.06 -8.30 11.38
N ASN A 48 27.78 -7.11 11.93
CA ASN A 48 28.55 -6.58 13.05
C ASN A 48 28.03 -7.15 14.38
N VAL A 49 28.59 -8.29 14.78
CA VAL A 49 28.29 -8.99 16.04
C VAL A 49 29.37 -8.68 17.08
N GLU A 50 28.93 -8.33 18.28
CA GLU A 50 29.75 -8.21 19.49
C GLU A 50 29.57 -9.43 20.38
N ILE A 51 30.70 -10.00 20.84
CA ILE A 51 30.72 -11.09 21.81
C ILE A 51 31.32 -10.51 23.10
N THR A 52 30.50 -10.30 24.13
CA THR A 52 30.96 -9.81 25.44
C THR A 52 31.38 -10.99 26.32
N ILE A 53 31.53 -10.84 27.63
CA ILE A 53 31.81 -11.96 28.54
C ILE A 53 30.61 -12.91 28.62
N THR A 54 29.40 -12.38 28.74
CA THR A 54 28.17 -13.15 29.05
C THR A 54 27.21 -13.31 27.87
N GLU A 55 27.27 -12.42 26.89
CA GLU A 55 26.26 -12.31 25.82
C GLU A 55 26.89 -12.17 24.42
N VAL A 56 26.04 -12.38 23.42
CA VAL A 56 26.28 -12.09 22.01
C VAL A 56 25.18 -11.15 21.53
N ARG A 57 25.54 -10.03 20.91
CA ARG A 57 24.58 -9.02 20.43
C ARG A 57 25.03 -8.39 19.12
N LEU A 58 24.09 -7.76 18.40
CA LEU A 58 24.45 -6.94 17.25
C LEU A 58 24.93 -5.57 17.70
N LYS A 59 25.97 -5.02 17.07
CA LYS A 59 26.39 -3.62 17.29
C LYS A 59 25.48 -2.63 16.56
N LYS A 60 24.80 -3.08 15.51
CA LYS A 60 23.84 -2.29 14.71
C LYS A 60 22.58 -3.13 14.51
N PRO A 61 21.39 -2.53 14.55
CA PRO A 61 20.18 -3.27 14.22
C PRO A 61 20.27 -3.76 12.77
N ILE A 62 19.75 -4.96 12.53
CA ILE A 62 19.56 -5.51 11.19
C ILE A 62 18.08 -5.84 11.02
N TYR A 63 17.57 -5.71 9.80
CA TYR A 63 16.25 -6.21 9.46
C TYR A 63 16.40 -7.62 8.88
N TYR A 64 16.01 -8.61 9.67
CA TYR A 64 16.02 -10.02 9.29
C TYR A 64 14.71 -10.63 9.80
N ASP A 65 13.85 -11.08 8.89
CA ASP A 65 12.50 -11.54 9.21
C ASP A 65 12.32 -13.01 8.78
N LEU A 66 11.68 -13.81 9.63
CA LEU A 66 11.52 -15.25 9.42
C LEU A 66 10.77 -15.55 8.11
N TYR A 67 9.79 -14.74 7.75
CA TYR A 67 8.96 -14.97 6.57
C TYR A 67 9.56 -14.33 5.30
N GLN A 68 10.54 -13.44 5.45
CA GLN A 68 11.24 -12.78 4.34
C GLN A 68 12.54 -13.46 3.98
N SER A 69 13.35 -13.69 5.00
CA SER A 69 14.76 -14.03 4.87
C SER A 69 15.00 -15.54 4.92
N VAL A 70 13.98 -16.31 5.30
CA VAL A 70 14.07 -17.77 5.43
C VAL A 70 13.14 -18.46 4.42
N PRO A 71 13.67 -19.37 3.58
CA PRO A 71 12.87 -20.17 2.65
C PRO A 71 11.74 -20.93 3.36
N PRO A 72 10.50 -20.96 2.81
CA PRO A 72 9.35 -21.63 3.43
C PRO A 72 9.64 -23.06 3.90
N GLU A 73 10.45 -23.80 3.13
CA GLU A 73 10.80 -25.20 3.36
C GLU A 73 11.57 -25.42 4.66
N ILE A 74 12.24 -24.38 5.17
CA ILE A 74 13.04 -24.48 6.40
C ILE A 74 12.52 -23.61 7.55
N ARG A 75 11.44 -22.85 7.36
CA ARG A 75 10.93 -21.90 8.38
C ARG A 75 10.59 -22.58 9.69
N ASN A 76 9.91 -23.73 9.64
CA ASN A 76 9.50 -24.43 10.86
C ASN A 76 10.71 -24.86 11.69
N TYR A 77 11.78 -25.34 11.06
CA TYR A 77 13.02 -25.70 11.74
C TYR A 77 13.74 -24.47 12.31
N VAL A 78 13.82 -23.38 11.54
CA VAL A 78 14.41 -22.12 12.02
C VAL A 78 13.62 -21.57 13.21
N GLU A 79 12.29 -21.64 13.14
CA GLU A 79 11.38 -21.18 14.18
C GLU A 79 11.51 -22.03 15.45
N GLU A 80 11.62 -23.34 15.32
CA GLU A 80 11.87 -24.26 16.43
C GLU A 80 13.13 -23.84 17.20
N PHE A 81 14.26 -23.66 16.53
CA PHE A 81 15.49 -23.22 17.20
C PHE A 81 15.42 -21.79 17.73
N LEU A 82 14.79 -20.87 16.98
CA LEU A 82 14.60 -19.49 17.41
C LEU A 82 13.94 -19.43 18.80
N TRP A 83 12.89 -20.22 19.02
CA TRP A 83 12.18 -20.25 20.30
C TRP A 83 12.96 -20.91 21.44
N HIS A 84 14.01 -21.67 21.13
CA HIS A 84 14.96 -22.13 22.15
C HIS A 84 15.99 -21.06 22.52
N LEU A 85 16.23 -20.06 21.66
CA LEU A 85 17.23 -19.00 21.87
C LEU A 85 16.66 -17.75 22.54
N ILE A 86 15.43 -17.37 22.22
CA ILE A 86 14.74 -16.24 22.84
C ILE A 86 13.55 -16.76 23.62
N GLU A 87 13.12 -16.04 24.66
CA GLU A 87 11.83 -16.37 25.24
C GLU A 87 10.78 -16.22 24.14
N LYS A 88 10.02 -17.30 23.90
CA LYS A 88 8.84 -17.20 23.05
C LYS A 88 8.01 -16.07 23.64
N GLU A 89 7.81 -15.01 22.87
CA GLU A 89 6.86 -13.98 23.27
C GLU A 89 5.60 -14.74 23.69
N PRO A 90 5.08 -14.52 24.91
CA PRO A 90 3.91 -15.25 25.37
C PRO A 90 2.90 -15.19 24.24
N ILE A 91 2.33 -16.34 23.88
CA ILE A 91 1.21 -16.36 22.93
C ILE A 91 0.09 -15.66 23.67
N LEU A 92 0.10 -14.33 23.58
CA LEU A 92 -0.89 -13.49 24.18
C LEU A 92 -2.15 -13.84 23.41
N CYS A 93 -3.06 -14.50 24.11
CA CYS A 93 -4.39 -14.74 23.61
C CYS A 93 -4.98 -13.36 23.31
N LYS A 94 -4.91 -12.91 22.04
CA LYS A 94 -5.31 -11.55 21.67
C LYS A 94 -6.72 -11.24 22.15
N SER A 95 -7.59 -12.26 22.17
CA SER A 95 -8.96 -12.14 22.66
C SER A 95 -9.08 -11.75 24.14
N SER A 96 -8.08 -12.03 24.98
CA SER A 96 -8.08 -11.65 26.40
C SER A 96 -7.20 -10.43 26.71
N MET A 97 -6.48 -9.88 25.71
CA MET A 97 -5.69 -8.67 25.93
C MET A 97 -6.60 -7.44 25.99
N MET A 98 -6.41 -6.66 27.05
CA MET A 98 -7.02 -5.34 27.16
C MET A 98 -6.33 -4.38 26.21
N GLN A 99 -7.11 -3.77 25.32
CA GLN A 99 -6.64 -2.85 24.31
C GLN A 99 -7.44 -1.56 24.34
N LYS A 100 -6.76 -0.46 24.08
CA LYS A 100 -7.32 0.88 23.99
C LYS A 100 -8.21 1.00 22.77
N VAL A 101 -9.41 1.55 22.97
CA VAL A 101 -10.28 2.06 21.92
C VAL A 101 -10.79 3.44 22.33
N ILE A 102 -10.88 4.34 21.35
CA ILE A 102 -11.55 5.63 21.56
C ILE A 102 -12.98 5.49 21.06
N LYS A 103 -13.94 5.65 21.97
CA LYS A 103 -15.37 5.55 21.69
C LYS A 103 -15.98 6.95 21.61
N PRO A 104 -16.53 7.37 20.47
CA PRO A 104 -17.32 8.59 20.40
C PRO A 104 -18.52 8.55 21.35
N LYS A 105 -18.76 9.65 22.09
CA LYS A 105 -19.93 9.75 22.96
C LYS A 105 -21.21 9.66 22.14
N GLU A 106 -22.09 8.75 22.54
CA GLU A 106 -23.23 8.37 21.72
C GLU A 106 -24.27 9.48 21.59
N ASP A 107 -24.54 10.20 22.68
CA ASP A 107 -25.48 11.31 22.69
C ASP A 107 -25.06 12.42 21.73
N LEU A 108 -23.78 12.79 21.73
CA LEU A 108 -23.22 13.81 20.85
C LEU A 108 -23.32 13.38 19.38
N ILE A 109 -22.84 12.19 19.05
CA ILE A 109 -22.88 11.70 17.67
C ILE A 109 -24.32 11.56 17.16
N ASN A 110 -25.25 11.10 17.99
CA ASN A 110 -26.66 10.98 17.61
C ASN A 110 -27.30 12.36 17.39
N ARG A 111 -26.93 13.40 18.17
CA ARG A 111 -27.35 14.78 17.93
C ARG A 111 -26.83 15.32 16.60
N LEU A 112 -25.60 15.00 16.21
CA LEU A 112 -25.05 15.40 14.90
C LEU A 112 -25.75 14.68 13.75
N LEU A 113 -25.98 13.37 13.89
CA LEU A 113 -26.67 12.56 12.88
C LEU A 113 -28.15 12.91 12.69
N SER A 114 -28.79 13.55 13.67
CA SER A 114 -30.17 14.01 13.55
C SER A 114 -30.32 15.35 12.81
N LYS A 115 -29.20 16.05 12.54
CA LYS A 115 -29.21 17.28 11.75
C LYS A 115 -29.45 16.94 10.27
N SER A 116 -30.31 17.71 9.62
CA SER A 116 -30.61 17.57 8.19
C SER A 116 -29.55 18.18 7.28
N GLU A 117 -28.68 19.03 7.83
CA GLU A 117 -27.68 19.77 7.08
C GLU A 117 -26.45 18.91 6.76
N SER A 118 -25.76 19.28 5.68
CA SER A 118 -24.48 18.66 5.35
C SER A 118 -23.39 19.21 6.27
N PRO A 119 -22.52 18.35 6.84
CA PRO A 119 -21.41 18.81 7.66
C PRO A 119 -20.48 19.76 6.91
N LEU A 120 -20.05 20.82 7.57
CA LEU A 120 -18.90 21.61 7.13
C LEU A 120 -17.63 21.04 7.78
N GLU A 121 -16.53 21.00 7.02
CA GLU A 121 -15.26 20.51 7.54
C GLU A 121 -14.25 21.66 7.68
N LYS A 122 -13.62 21.75 8.85
CA LYS A 122 -12.54 22.71 9.12
C LYS A 122 -11.29 21.96 9.59
N ILE A 123 -10.12 22.45 9.24
CA ILE A 123 -8.85 22.00 9.85
C ILE A 123 -8.30 23.19 10.63
N ASP A 124 -7.99 22.98 11.90
CA ASP A 124 -7.33 24.01 12.70
C ASP A 124 -5.80 24.01 12.52
N THR A 125 -5.13 24.93 13.20
CA THR A 125 -3.67 25.08 13.16
C THR A 125 -2.92 23.88 13.74
N ASN A 126 -3.58 23.05 14.56
CA ASN A 126 -3.06 21.80 15.10
C ASN A 126 -3.39 20.60 14.20
N TYR A 127 -3.85 20.86 12.97
CA TYR A 127 -4.25 19.88 11.96
C TYR A 127 -5.43 18.99 12.38
N ILE A 128 -6.21 19.38 13.37
CA ILE A 128 -7.39 18.63 13.81
C ILE A 128 -8.52 18.89 12.83
N LYS A 129 -9.12 17.81 12.32
CA LYS A 129 -10.28 17.88 11.45
C LYS A 129 -11.52 18.02 12.31
N TRP A 130 -12.18 19.17 12.22
CA TRP A 130 -13.45 19.47 12.88
C TRP A 130 -14.59 19.31 11.88
N VAL A 131 -15.60 18.54 12.28
CA VAL A 131 -16.88 18.44 11.60
C VAL A 131 -17.85 19.39 12.31
N VAL A 132 -18.50 20.27 11.56
CA VAL A 132 -19.33 21.36 12.10
C VAL A 132 -20.76 21.25 11.55
N PHE A 133 -21.73 21.25 12.47
CA PHE A 133 -23.17 21.26 12.18
C PHE A 133 -23.86 22.35 13.01
N THR A 134 -24.36 23.44 12.41
CA THR A 134 -25.17 24.49 13.11
C THR A 134 -24.72 24.80 14.55
N GLY A 135 -23.44 25.11 14.75
CA GLY A 135 -22.89 25.46 16.08
C GLY A 135 -22.41 24.28 16.94
N GLU A 136 -22.70 23.04 16.57
CA GLU A 136 -22.08 21.84 17.16
C GLU A 136 -20.83 21.46 16.37
N ILE A 137 -19.80 21.00 17.08
CA ILE A 137 -18.52 20.59 16.49
C ILE A 137 -18.12 19.19 17.00
N PHE A 138 -17.42 18.44 16.16
CA PHE A 138 -16.85 17.15 16.53
C PHE A 138 -15.46 16.97 15.93
N PRO A 139 -14.43 16.70 16.73
CA PRO A 139 -13.09 16.43 16.22
C PRO A 139 -12.97 14.99 15.71
N ILE A 140 -12.41 14.82 14.52
CA ILE A 140 -12.10 13.54 13.90
C ILE A 140 -10.62 13.23 14.12
N ALA A 141 -10.37 12.17 14.89
CA ALA A 141 -9.02 11.68 15.19
C ALA A 141 -8.98 10.14 15.26
N CYS A 142 -7.78 9.57 15.46
CA CYS A 142 -7.58 8.13 15.46
C CYS A 142 -8.34 7.46 16.60
N ILE A 143 -9.09 6.40 16.29
CA ILE A 143 -9.84 5.63 17.28
C ILE A 143 -9.20 4.28 17.65
N HIS A 144 -7.99 4.02 17.15
CA HIS A 144 -7.24 2.77 17.39
C HIS A 144 -8.06 1.51 17.05
N CYS A 145 -8.54 1.42 15.80
CA CYS A 145 -9.37 0.31 15.34
C CYS A 145 -8.77 -1.08 15.65
N ALA A 146 -9.57 -2.03 16.12
CA ALA A 146 -9.13 -3.40 16.42
C ALA A 146 -8.48 -4.11 15.21
N ASN A 147 -9.12 -4.02 14.05
CA ASN A 147 -8.58 -4.49 12.77
C ASN A 147 -8.24 -3.28 11.90
N ALA A 148 -7.21 -2.53 12.28
CA ALA A 148 -6.87 -1.26 11.65
C ALA A 148 -6.63 -1.40 10.12
N PRO A 149 -7.55 -0.90 9.25
CA PRO A 149 -7.42 -1.10 7.81
C PRO A 149 -6.22 -0.36 7.22
N CYS A 150 -5.70 0.65 7.92
CA CYS A 150 -4.47 1.37 7.55
C CYS A 150 -3.19 0.56 7.81
N ILE A 151 -3.27 -0.53 8.57
CA ILE A 151 -2.15 -1.45 8.87
C ILE A 151 -2.32 -2.75 8.08
N PHE A 152 -3.53 -3.30 8.10
CA PHE A 152 -3.81 -4.63 7.60
C PHE A 152 -4.86 -4.67 6.47
N TYR A 153 -4.59 -5.48 5.46
CA TYR A 153 -5.60 -6.07 4.60
C TYR A 153 -6.24 -7.27 5.30
N ASN A 154 -7.53 -7.51 5.06
CA ASN A 154 -8.17 -8.73 5.51
C ASN A 154 -7.57 -9.91 4.73
N THR A 155 -6.85 -10.78 5.42
CA THR A 155 -6.04 -11.87 4.84
C THR A 155 -6.86 -13.01 4.28
N GLN A 156 -8.14 -13.13 4.63
CA GLN A 156 -9.02 -14.21 4.15
C GLN A 156 -9.19 -14.22 2.62
N VAL A 157 -8.76 -13.16 1.93
CA VAL A 157 -8.90 -13.00 0.47
C VAL A 157 -7.64 -13.44 -0.30
N PHE A 158 -6.48 -13.61 0.35
CA PHE A 158 -5.20 -13.75 -0.36
C PHE A 158 -4.51 -15.08 -0.05
N GLY A 159 -4.14 -15.83 -1.10
CA GLY A 159 -3.56 -17.18 -0.97
C GLY A 159 -2.18 -17.22 -0.30
N GLN A 160 -1.74 -18.41 0.11
CA GLN A 160 -0.44 -18.67 0.77
C GLN A 160 0.78 -18.18 -0.04
N THR A 161 0.61 -17.97 -1.35
CA THR A 161 1.64 -17.51 -2.27
C THR A 161 1.89 -16.00 -2.23
N ASP A 162 1.20 -15.22 -1.40
CA ASP A 162 1.34 -13.76 -1.35
C ASP A 162 2.23 -13.30 -0.18
N ALA A 163 3.37 -12.69 -0.49
CA ALA A 163 4.32 -12.25 0.53
C ALA A 163 3.79 -10.97 1.17
N PHE A 164 3.76 -10.91 2.50
CA PHE A 164 3.19 -9.75 3.23
C PHE A 164 1.72 -9.50 2.90
N SER A 165 0.92 -10.55 2.82
CA SER A 165 -0.44 -10.47 2.32
C SER A 165 -1.35 -9.51 3.09
N SER A 166 -1.12 -9.36 4.40
CA SER A 166 -1.81 -8.40 5.24
C SER A 166 -1.21 -6.99 5.16
N ARG A 167 0.04 -6.79 4.75
CA ARG A 167 0.74 -5.51 4.95
C ARG A 167 0.21 -4.41 4.04
N VAL A 168 -0.23 -3.30 4.64
CA VAL A 168 -0.61 -2.07 3.92
C VAL A 168 0.59 -1.15 3.70
N CYS A 169 1.31 -0.80 4.77
CA CYS A 169 2.49 0.06 4.67
C CYS A 169 3.67 -0.73 4.11
N PRO A 170 4.20 -0.41 2.92
CA PRO A 170 5.26 -1.21 2.31
C PRO A 170 6.55 -1.25 3.11
N ALA A 171 6.84 -0.16 3.83
CA ALA A 171 7.98 -0.03 4.73
C ALA A 171 7.69 -0.45 6.18
N ASP A 172 6.50 -0.99 6.47
CA ASP A 172 6.12 -1.51 7.80
C ASP A 172 6.23 -0.48 8.96
N LEU A 173 5.99 0.79 8.63
CA LEU A 173 6.18 1.93 9.55
C LEU A 173 4.97 2.23 10.43
N ILE A 174 3.82 1.63 10.12
CA ILE A 174 2.62 1.73 10.95
C ILE A 174 2.50 0.46 11.79
N LYS A 175 2.54 0.64 13.11
CA LYS A 175 2.56 -0.47 14.08
C LYS A 175 1.47 -0.28 15.11
N GLU A 176 1.00 -1.39 15.65
CA GLU A 176 0.09 -1.41 16.79
C GLU A 176 0.88 -1.85 18.04
N SER A 177 0.73 -1.13 19.15
CA SER A 177 1.29 -1.55 20.45
C SER A 177 0.51 -2.73 21.04
N TYR A 178 1.02 -3.33 22.12
CA TYR A 178 0.29 -4.36 22.87
C TYR A 178 -1.07 -3.85 23.40
N GLU A 179 -1.17 -2.55 23.69
CA GLU A 179 -2.40 -1.87 24.10
C GLU A 179 -3.30 -1.52 22.92
N GLY A 180 -2.99 -1.96 21.70
CA GLY A 180 -3.81 -1.64 20.53
C GLY A 180 -3.62 -0.22 19.99
N ILE A 181 -2.60 0.53 20.44
CA ILE A 181 -2.36 1.91 20.00
C ILE A 181 -1.60 1.91 18.68
N VAL A 182 -2.21 2.49 17.66
CA VAL A 182 -1.60 2.69 16.34
C VAL A 182 -0.56 3.81 16.40
N LYS A 183 0.67 3.55 15.93
CA LYS A 183 1.78 4.51 15.80
C LYS A 183 2.33 4.52 14.38
N ILE A 184 2.80 5.67 13.90
CA ILE A 184 3.43 5.83 12.58
C ILE A 184 4.84 6.37 12.79
N ASP A 185 5.85 5.65 12.33
CA ASP A 185 7.21 6.18 12.20
C ASP A 185 7.31 7.05 10.95
N LYS A 186 7.55 8.34 11.16
CA LYS A 186 7.61 9.33 10.08
C LYS A 186 8.95 9.33 9.34
N LYS A 187 10.02 8.86 9.97
CA LYS A 187 11.40 9.05 9.48
C LYS A 187 11.60 8.42 8.11
N ASP A 188 11.15 7.17 7.95
CA ASP A 188 11.32 6.41 6.72
C ASP A 188 10.05 6.45 5.83
N CYS A 189 9.09 7.32 6.16
CA CYS A 189 7.80 7.37 5.47
C CYS A 189 7.96 8.00 4.08
N GLY A 190 7.75 7.18 3.05
CA GLY A 190 7.77 7.59 1.64
C GLY A 190 6.57 8.39 1.16
N GLY A 191 5.57 8.64 2.02
CA GLY A 191 4.37 9.38 1.60
C GLY A 191 3.51 8.65 0.56
N CYS A 192 3.55 7.32 0.51
CA CYS A 192 2.88 6.50 -0.51
C CYS A 192 1.33 6.46 -0.46
N MET A 193 0.72 7.21 0.45
CA MET A 193 -0.73 7.38 0.63
C MET A 193 -1.57 6.14 1.02
N LEU A 194 -1.04 4.92 0.94
CA LEU A 194 -1.79 3.68 1.20
C LEU A 194 -2.51 3.64 2.57
N CYS A 195 -1.84 4.06 3.65
CA CYS A 195 -2.46 4.09 4.98
C CYS A 195 -3.53 5.19 5.12
N ILE A 196 -3.34 6.32 4.42
CA ILE A 196 -4.26 7.46 4.42
C ILE A 196 -5.58 7.07 3.73
N ILE A 197 -5.52 6.56 2.50
CA ILE A 197 -6.71 6.19 1.71
C ILE A 197 -7.53 5.03 2.30
N ARG A 198 -6.91 4.26 3.21
CA ARG A 198 -7.54 3.14 3.90
C ARG A 198 -8.06 3.51 5.29
N CYS A 199 -7.73 4.68 5.82
CA CYS A 199 -8.29 5.13 7.08
C CYS A 199 -9.79 5.40 6.90
N PRO A 200 -10.69 4.65 7.57
CA PRO A 200 -12.12 4.73 7.28
C PRO A 200 -12.72 6.09 7.67
N ILE A 201 -12.10 6.78 8.62
CA ILE A 201 -12.60 8.03 9.19
C ILE A 201 -11.69 9.23 8.88
N ASP A 202 -10.73 9.10 7.97
CA ASP A 202 -9.81 10.19 7.60
C ASP A 202 -9.01 10.75 8.80
N ALA A 203 -8.59 9.87 9.72
CA ALA A 203 -7.77 10.24 10.88
C ALA A 203 -6.27 10.34 10.55
N ILE A 204 -5.84 9.76 9.42
CA ILE A 204 -4.46 9.83 8.92
C ILE A 204 -4.46 10.81 7.74
N PHE A 205 -3.51 11.73 7.71
CA PHE A 205 -3.40 12.77 6.69
C PHE A 205 -1.97 12.90 6.19
N PHE A 206 -1.81 13.56 5.05
CA PHE A 206 -0.51 13.87 4.48
C PHE A 206 -0.05 15.24 4.97
N LYS A 207 1.18 15.30 5.49
CA LYS A 207 1.83 16.54 5.92
C LYS A 207 3.32 16.42 5.67
N GLU A 208 3.91 17.44 5.07
CA GLU A 208 5.37 17.54 4.86
C GLU A 208 5.96 16.25 4.24
N GLY A 209 5.26 15.67 3.28
CA GLY A 209 5.73 14.48 2.57
C GLY A 209 5.57 13.15 3.30
N VAL A 210 4.96 13.12 4.48
CA VAL A 210 4.76 11.91 5.30
C VAL A 210 3.30 11.72 5.69
N ALA A 211 2.97 10.50 6.11
CA ALA A 211 1.70 10.22 6.76
C ALA A 211 1.78 10.58 8.25
N GLU A 212 0.80 11.34 8.72
CA GLU A 212 0.60 11.69 10.11
C GLU A 212 -0.80 11.27 10.57
N LYS A 213 -1.00 11.09 11.87
CA LYS A 213 -2.32 10.80 12.42
C LYS A 213 -2.73 11.88 13.42
N ARG A 214 -4.03 12.18 13.45
CA ARG A 214 -4.66 13.04 14.45
C ARG A 214 -4.88 12.24 15.74
N GLU A 215 -4.65 12.86 16.88
CA GLU A 215 -4.82 12.27 18.20
C GLU A 215 -5.81 13.10 19.02
N TYR A 216 -6.73 12.43 19.73
CA TYR A 216 -7.63 13.10 20.66
C TYR A 216 -6.87 13.70 21.86
N SER A 217 -5.78 13.08 22.29
CA SER A 217 -4.94 13.57 23.40
C SER A 217 -4.33 14.96 23.18
N ASN A 218 -4.33 15.45 21.94
CA ASN A 218 -3.82 16.78 21.59
C ASN A 218 -4.86 17.90 21.84
N LEU A 219 -6.09 17.54 22.24
CA LEU A 219 -7.16 18.47 22.57
C LEU A 219 -7.26 18.64 24.09
N THR A 220 -7.36 19.89 24.56
CA THR A 220 -7.45 20.20 26.00
C THR A 220 -8.64 19.54 26.70
N ASN A 221 -9.78 19.39 26.01
CA ASN A 221 -11.03 18.85 26.58
C ASN A 221 -11.56 17.65 25.78
N TYR A 222 -10.71 16.75 25.30
CA TYR A 222 -11.16 15.67 24.42
C TYR A 222 -12.22 14.75 25.05
N GLN A 223 -12.23 14.63 26.39
CA GLN A 223 -13.20 13.85 27.15
C GLN A 223 -14.64 14.38 27.01
N GLU A 224 -14.85 15.59 26.47
CA GLU A 224 -16.18 16.08 26.09
C GLU A 224 -16.75 15.30 24.90
N TYR A 225 -15.88 14.77 24.03
CA TYR A 225 -16.26 14.18 22.74
C TYR A 225 -16.21 12.65 22.72
N VAL A 226 -15.30 12.08 23.49
CA VAL A 226 -15.00 10.63 23.44
C VAL A 226 -14.73 10.06 24.83
N ASP A 227 -14.95 8.76 24.96
CA ASP A 227 -14.53 7.94 26.08
C ASP A 227 -13.30 7.11 25.67
N GLU A 228 -12.28 7.04 26.53
CA GLU A 228 -11.18 6.09 26.34
C GLU A 228 -11.47 4.82 27.15
N LEU A 229 -11.53 3.68 26.46
CA LEU A 229 -11.83 2.40 27.07
C LEU A 229 -10.67 1.44 26.86
N MET A 230 -10.42 0.60 27.87
CA MET A 230 -9.59 -0.60 27.73
C MET A 230 -10.53 -1.79 27.67
N LEU A 231 -10.54 -2.51 26.55
CA LEU A 231 -11.47 -3.62 26.29
C LEU A 231 -10.72 -4.85 25.79
N PRO A 232 -11.20 -6.07 26.08
CA PRO A 232 -10.76 -7.27 25.37
C PRO A 232 -10.92 -7.11 23.85
N PHE A 233 -10.03 -7.70 23.03
CA PHE A 233 -10.02 -7.49 21.57
C PHE A 233 -11.39 -7.76 20.89
N VAL A 234 -12.12 -8.79 21.33
CA VAL A 234 -13.45 -9.13 20.77
C VAL A 234 -14.46 -8.00 21.01
N GLU A 235 -14.37 -7.32 22.16
CA GLU A 235 -15.22 -6.17 22.48
C GLU A 235 -14.71 -4.90 21.76
N LYS A 236 -13.39 -4.71 21.68
CA LYS A 236 -12.74 -3.66 20.89
C LYS A 236 -13.20 -3.69 19.44
N GLU A 237 -13.31 -4.87 18.85
CA GLU A 237 -13.78 -5.07 17.47
C GLU A 237 -15.22 -4.61 17.30
N LYS A 238 -16.12 -5.01 18.21
CA LYS A 238 -17.53 -4.58 18.21
C LYS A 238 -17.65 -3.07 18.34
N GLU A 239 -16.94 -2.45 19.29
CA GLU A 239 -16.98 -1.01 19.49
C GLU A 239 -16.32 -0.24 18.33
N THR A 240 -15.24 -0.77 17.75
CA THR A 240 -14.62 -0.22 16.53
C THR A 240 -15.63 -0.15 15.39
N ILE A 241 -16.36 -1.25 15.11
CA ILE A 241 -17.34 -1.30 14.02
C ILE A 241 -18.45 -0.27 14.26
N LYS A 242 -18.99 -0.19 15.49
CA LYS A 242 -20.00 0.81 15.85
C LYS A 242 -19.49 2.23 15.66
N ALA A 243 -18.30 2.54 16.16
CA ALA A 243 -17.69 3.86 16.06
C ALA A 243 -17.45 4.27 14.61
N VAL A 244 -16.83 3.39 13.80
CA VAL A 244 -16.61 3.63 12.37
C VAL A 244 -17.94 3.89 11.66
N ASN A 245 -18.94 3.02 11.83
CA ASN A 245 -20.25 3.16 11.17
C ASN A 245 -20.98 4.48 11.47
N LYS A 246 -20.73 5.08 12.65
CA LYS A 246 -21.27 6.40 12.97
C LYS A 246 -20.40 7.52 12.42
N LEU A 247 -19.08 7.44 12.61
CA LEU A 247 -18.15 8.49 12.19
C LEU A 247 -18.10 8.67 10.67
N VAL A 248 -18.20 7.60 9.88
CA VAL A 248 -18.24 7.70 8.40
C VAL A 248 -19.50 8.38 7.86
N LYS A 249 -20.54 8.52 8.67
CA LYS A 249 -21.78 9.22 8.29
C LYS A 249 -21.67 10.74 8.51
N ILE A 250 -20.81 11.18 9.43
CA ILE A 250 -20.61 12.60 9.75
C ILE A 250 -19.32 13.17 9.16
N SER A 251 -18.31 12.34 8.92
CA SER A 251 -17.07 12.73 8.26
C SER A 251 -17.21 12.49 6.77
N THR A 252 -16.72 13.40 5.91
CA THR A 252 -16.65 13.05 4.49
C THR A 252 -15.67 11.90 4.29
N PRO A 253 -15.88 11.07 3.25
CA PRO A 253 -14.86 10.15 2.77
C PRO A 253 -13.53 10.88 2.55
N PHE A 254 -12.45 10.10 2.51
CA PHE A 254 -11.13 10.61 2.15
C PHE A 254 -11.22 11.55 0.94
N ASN A 255 -10.82 12.80 1.17
CA ASN A 255 -10.70 13.81 0.14
C ASN A 255 -9.23 14.24 0.11
N ILE A 256 -8.65 14.26 -1.08
CA ILE A 256 -7.29 14.75 -1.27
C ILE A 256 -7.34 16.28 -1.13
N ARG A 257 -7.12 16.76 0.09
CA ARG A 257 -7.07 18.20 0.41
C ARG A 257 -5.73 18.83 0.05
N VAL A 258 -4.69 17.99 0.03
CA VAL A 258 -3.36 18.36 -0.43
C VAL A 258 -3.36 18.33 -1.95
N ASP A 259 -2.54 19.15 -2.57
CA ASP A 259 -2.37 19.10 -4.01
C ASP A 259 -1.85 17.71 -4.44
N ILE A 260 -2.57 17.03 -5.36
CA ILE A 260 -2.12 15.75 -5.93
C ILE A 260 -0.70 15.86 -6.50
N LYS A 261 -0.34 17.00 -7.11
CA LYS A 261 1.01 17.22 -7.62
C LYS A 261 2.05 17.16 -6.51
N GLU A 262 1.78 17.77 -5.36
CA GLU A 262 2.68 17.73 -4.20
C GLU A 262 2.89 16.29 -3.71
N ILE A 263 1.82 15.50 -3.64
CA ILE A 263 1.89 14.08 -3.27
C ILE A 263 2.77 13.30 -4.25
N LEU A 264 2.53 13.49 -5.55
CA LEU A 264 3.28 12.79 -6.59
C LEU A 264 4.76 13.20 -6.61
N ASP A 265 5.05 14.51 -6.52
CA ASP A 265 6.42 15.04 -6.51
C ASP A 265 7.18 14.53 -5.28
N ASN A 266 6.54 14.53 -4.12
CA ASN A 266 7.13 13.97 -2.91
C ASN A 266 7.38 12.45 -3.04
N PHE A 267 6.46 11.71 -3.66
CA PHE A 267 6.65 10.29 -3.90
C PHE A 267 7.88 10.04 -4.78
N ASP A 268 7.98 10.71 -5.93
CA ASP A 268 9.14 10.53 -6.82
C ASP A 268 10.46 10.92 -6.14
N LEU A 269 10.47 12.05 -5.41
CA LEU A 269 11.62 12.52 -4.67
C LEU A 269 12.06 11.48 -3.63
N LYS A 270 11.14 11.02 -2.77
CA LYS A 270 11.49 10.10 -1.68
C LYS A 270 11.82 8.70 -2.17
N MET A 271 11.16 8.22 -3.22
CA MET A 271 11.41 6.89 -3.78
C MET A 271 12.69 6.83 -4.61
N SER A 272 13.28 7.97 -4.98
CA SER A 272 14.55 8.00 -5.70
C SER A 272 15.65 7.18 -5.05
N ALA A 273 16.57 6.72 -5.89
CA ALA A 273 17.77 6.02 -5.49
C ALA A 273 18.67 6.82 -4.53
N THR A 274 18.43 8.13 -4.36
CA THR A 274 19.23 9.01 -3.50
C THR A 274 18.62 9.27 -2.12
N ILE A 275 17.33 9.00 -1.90
CA ILE A 275 16.66 9.26 -0.60
C ILE A 275 16.36 7.96 0.13
N LEU A 276 15.21 7.32 -0.13
CA LEU A 276 14.86 6.08 0.54
C LEU A 276 15.36 4.85 -0.20
N ASN A 277 15.66 4.98 -1.51
CA ASN A 277 16.15 3.91 -2.37
C ASN A 277 15.46 2.57 -2.09
N TRP A 278 14.13 2.55 -2.24
CA TRP A 278 13.35 1.37 -1.87
C TRP A 278 13.85 0.13 -2.60
N ASP A 279 14.06 -0.92 -1.82
CA ASP A 279 14.38 -2.25 -2.28
C ASP A 279 13.17 -2.93 -2.96
N GLN A 280 13.40 -4.13 -3.46
CA GLN A 280 12.39 -4.98 -4.08
C GLN A 280 11.18 -5.16 -3.15
N ASP A 281 11.38 -5.58 -1.90
CA ASP A 281 10.28 -5.90 -0.99
C ASP A 281 9.36 -4.69 -0.74
N ARG A 282 9.91 -3.51 -0.49
CA ARG A 282 9.09 -2.31 -0.26
C ARG A 282 8.38 -1.88 -1.54
N TYR A 283 9.09 -1.80 -2.67
CA TYR A 283 8.49 -1.30 -3.90
C TYR A 283 7.49 -2.28 -4.52
N TYR A 284 7.71 -3.59 -4.35
CA TYR A 284 6.82 -4.63 -4.88
C TYR A 284 5.55 -4.72 -4.04
N VAL A 285 5.67 -4.66 -2.69
CA VAL A 285 4.50 -4.56 -1.81
C VAL A 285 3.68 -3.32 -2.12
N TRP A 286 4.34 -2.17 -2.34
CA TRP A 286 3.67 -0.94 -2.73
C TRP A 286 2.91 -1.10 -4.05
N THR A 287 3.58 -1.58 -5.10
CA THR A 287 2.98 -1.78 -6.43
C THR A 287 1.77 -2.72 -6.34
N ARG A 288 1.90 -3.85 -5.63
CA ARG A 288 0.80 -4.79 -5.39
C ARG A 288 -0.37 -4.09 -4.70
N ASN A 289 -0.08 -3.33 -3.65
CA ASN A 289 -1.12 -2.65 -2.88
C ASN A 289 -1.82 -1.57 -3.71
N CYS A 290 -1.13 -0.85 -4.60
CA CYS A 290 -1.80 0.06 -5.54
C CYS A 290 -2.81 -0.68 -6.43
N PHE A 291 -2.47 -1.85 -6.97
CA PHE A 291 -3.41 -2.67 -7.73
C PHE A 291 -4.59 -3.15 -6.87
N ARG A 292 -4.37 -3.54 -5.62
CA ARG A 292 -5.48 -3.87 -4.70
C ARG A 292 -6.41 -2.70 -4.45
N GLU A 293 -5.84 -1.51 -4.30
CA GLU A 293 -6.61 -0.29 -4.12
C GLU A 293 -7.34 0.12 -5.41
N LEU A 294 -6.91 -0.38 -6.58
CA LEU A 294 -7.66 -0.33 -7.85
C LEU A 294 -8.71 -1.45 -7.99
N GLY A 295 -8.91 -2.27 -6.95
CA GLY A 295 -9.98 -3.27 -6.88
C GLY A 295 -9.66 -4.63 -7.49
N VAL A 296 -8.40 -4.93 -7.82
CA VAL A 296 -7.99 -6.26 -8.32
C VAL A 296 -7.39 -7.15 -7.22
N GLU A 297 -7.50 -8.47 -7.37
CA GLU A 297 -6.81 -9.45 -6.52
C GLU A 297 -5.35 -9.59 -6.98
N ALA A 298 -4.48 -8.68 -6.49
CA ALA A 298 -3.05 -8.69 -6.75
C ALA A 298 -2.25 -9.36 -5.61
N LEU A 299 -1.29 -10.21 -5.96
CA LEU A 299 -0.42 -10.96 -5.06
C LEU A 299 1.05 -10.66 -5.34
N TYR A 300 1.88 -10.54 -4.30
CA TYR A 300 3.34 -10.49 -4.42
C TYR A 300 3.88 -11.93 -4.46
N THR A 301 4.19 -12.39 -5.67
CA THR A 301 4.59 -13.76 -5.99
C THR A 301 6.09 -13.93 -6.26
N GLY A 302 6.88 -12.86 -6.35
CA GLY A 302 8.33 -12.93 -6.65
C GLY A 302 9.24 -13.41 -5.52
N ALA A 303 8.74 -13.66 -4.30
CA ALA A 303 9.58 -14.14 -3.20
C ALA A 303 10.01 -15.62 -3.40
N ALA A 304 11.15 -16.02 -2.82
CA ALA A 304 11.69 -17.37 -2.95
C ALA A 304 10.66 -18.48 -2.63
N GLY A 305 10.60 -19.52 -3.48
CA GLY A 305 9.66 -20.64 -3.34
C GLY A 305 8.29 -20.45 -4.01
N LYS A 306 8.08 -19.35 -4.76
CA LYS A 306 6.81 -19.02 -5.42
C LYS A 306 6.96 -19.00 -6.95
N LEU A 307 6.00 -18.39 -7.67
CA LEU A 307 6.10 -18.21 -9.13
C LEU A 307 7.44 -17.55 -9.45
N ARG A 308 8.23 -18.21 -10.30
CA ARG A 308 9.65 -17.95 -10.47
C ARG A 308 9.95 -16.69 -11.29
N ARG A 309 8.96 -16.15 -12.02
CA ARG A 309 9.13 -15.10 -13.03
C ARG A 309 8.17 -13.93 -12.89
N ALA A 310 7.05 -14.06 -12.17
CA ALA A 310 6.14 -12.94 -11.94
C ALA A 310 6.37 -12.33 -10.55
N ASP A 311 6.83 -11.07 -10.52
CA ASP A 311 6.96 -10.32 -9.26
C ASP A 311 5.58 -10.13 -8.64
N ILE A 312 4.61 -9.63 -9.41
CA ILE A 312 3.22 -9.48 -8.99
C ILE A 312 2.31 -10.25 -9.95
N THR A 313 1.33 -10.93 -9.39
CA THR A 313 0.29 -11.63 -10.15
C THR A 313 -1.08 -11.05 -9.82
N ILE A 314 -1.83 -10.64 -10.85
CA ILE A 314 -3.27 -10.37 -10.73
C ILE A 314 -4.02 -11.66 -11.06
N ARG A 315 -4.97 -12.07 -10.19
CA ARG A 315 -5.78 -13.29 -10.36
C ARG A 315 -7.25 -13.02 -10.64
N LYS A 316 -7.75 -11.87 -10.19
CA LYS A 316 -9.14 -11.45 -10.39
C LYS A 316 -9.22 -9.93 -10.58
N PRO A 317 -10.18 -9.46 -11.38
CA PRO A 317 -11.13 -10.27 -12.17
C PRO A 317 -10.57 -10.74 -13.52
N PHE A 318 -9.29 -10.48 -13.80
CA PHE A 318 -8.55 -11.00 -14.94
C PHE A 318 -7.15 -11.47 -14.49
N PHE A 319 -6.41 -12.14 -15.38
CA PHE A 319 -5.07 -12.65 -15.08
C PHE A 319 -3.98 -11.77 -15.68
N ALA A 320 -2.99 -11.38 -14.88
CA ALA A 320 -1.82 -10.67 -15.39
C ALA A 320 -0.54 -11.01 -14.61
N GLY A 321 0.58 -11.12 -15.31
CA GLY A 321 1.91 -11.18 -14.72
C GLY A 321 2.61 -9.82 -14.85
N ILE A 322 3.06 -9.26 -13.74
CA ILE A 322 3.66 -7.93 -13.70
C ILE A 322 5.12 -8.08 -13.26
N GLU A 323 6.02 -7.57 -14.09
CA GLU A 323 7.42 -7.36 -13.72
C GLU A 323 7.55 -6.01 -13.03
N VAL A 324 8.33 -5.95 -11.96
CA VAL A 324 8.58 -4.72 -11.21
C VAL A 324 10.08 -4.41 -11.23
N LYS A 325 10.43 -3.12 -11.32
CA LYS A 325 11.79 -2.62 -11.13
C LYS A 325 11.78 -1.59 -10.02
N SER A 326 12.28 -2.01 -8.85
CA SER A 326 12.44 -1.12 -7.71
C SER A 326 13.48 -0.03 -8.01
N PRO A 327 13.41 1.13 -7.35
CA PRO A 327 14.45 2.16 -7.45
C PRO A 327 15.88 1.63 -7.26
N ALA A 328 16.06 0.66 -6.36
CA ALA A 328 17.35 0.04 -6.09
C ALA A 328 17.88 -0.84 -7.25
N GLU A 329 16.98 -1.36 -8.11
CA GLU A 329 17.35 -2.12 -9.31
C GLU A 329 17.61 -1.24 -10.53
N GLY A 330 17.22 0.04 -10.47
CA GLY A 330 17.38 1.02 -11.53
C GLY A 330 16.16 1.16 -12.44
N GLU A 331 16.40 1.71 -13.63
CA GLU A 331 15.35 1.96 -14.61
C GLU A 331 14.78 0.68 -15.22
N ILE A 332 13.56 0.76 -15.75
CA ILE A 332 12.99 -0.29 -16.58
C ILE A 332 13.87 -0.45 -17.82
N SER A 333 14.51 -1.60 -17.95
CA SER A 333 15.40 -1.93 -19.07
C SER A 333 14.72 -2.80 -20.13
N VAL A 334 15.37 -2.99 -21.28
CA VAL A 334 14.90 -3.95 -22.31
C VAL A 334 14.75 -5.37 -21.74
N GLY A 335 15.60 -5.75 -20.78
CA GLY A 335 15.50 -7.05 -20.11
C GLY A 335 14.17 -7.26 -19.39
N ALA A 336 13.61 -6.19 -18.79
CA ALA A 336 12.34 -6.23 -18.07
C ALA A 336 11.15 -6.55 -18.99
N LEU A 337 11.19 -6.14 -20.27
CA LEU A 337 10.16 -6.52 -21.25
C LEU A 337 10.07 -8.04 -21.44
N ARG A 338 11.23 -8.69 -21.58
CA ARG A 338 11.29 -10.15 -21.70
C ARG A 338 10.80 -10.82 -20.42
N GLN A 339 11.18 -10.29 -19.26
CA GLN A 339 10.73 -10.81 -17.96
C GLN A 339 9.21 -10.68 -17.81
N ALA A 340 8.60 -9.57 -18.20
CA ALA A 340 7.14 -9.41 -18.20
C ALA A 340 6.44 -10.41 -19.14
N ALA A 341 6.99 -10.67 -20.32
CA ALA A 341 6.47 -11.69 -21.23
C ALA A 341 6.60 -13.11 -20.63
N ASP A 342 7.70 -13.41 -19.95
CA ASP A 342 7.89 -14.66 -19.23
C ASP A 342 6.92 -14.79 -18.04
N ALA A 343 6.68 -13.71 -17.30
CA ALA A 343 5.70 -13.63 -16.22
C ALA A 343 4.28 -13.93 -16.73
N ARG A 344 3.87 -13.33 -17.85
CA ARG A 344 2.60 -13.64 -18.53
C ARG A 344 2.46 -15.15 -18.80
N ARG A 345 3.50 -15.75 -19.38
CA ARG A 345 3.51 -17.18 -19.72
C ARG A 345 3.45 -18.05 -18.47
N GLU A 346 4.11 -17.67 -17.39
CA GLU A 346 4.05 -18.39 -16.13
C GLU A 346 2.65 -18.35 -15.53
N VAL A 347 2.04 -17.16 -15.44
CA VAL A 347 0.65 -17.01 -14.95
C VAL A 347 -0.32 -17.83 -15.81
N TRP A 348 -0.15 -17.83 -17.13
CA TRP A 348 -0.91 -18.71 -18.03
C TRP A 348 -0.76 -20.19 -17.68
N LYS A 349 0.47 -20.69 -17.53
CA LYS A 349 0.73 -22.10 -17.18
C LYS A 349 0.18 -22.47 -15.81
N THR A 350 0.30 -21.58 -14.83
CA THR A 350 -0.14 -21.84 -13.45
C THR A 350 -1.66 -21.90 -13.33
N TYR A 351 -2.37 -20.99 -14.01
CA TYR A 351 -3.82 -20.83 -13.83
C TYR A 351 -4.66 -21.35 -14.99
N GLY A 352 -4.05 -21.75 -16.11
CA GLY A 352 -4.77 -22.26 -17.29
C GLY A 352 -5.73 -21.25 -17.93
N ALA A 353 -5.51 -19.95 -17.69
CA ALA A 353 -6.42 -18.89 -18.13
C ALA A 353 -6.22 -18.54 -19.62
N GLU A 354 -7.29 -18.49 -20.42
CA GLU A 354 -7.18 -18.20 -21.87
C GLU A 354 -6.56 -16.83 -22.15
N GLU A 355 -6.98 -15.81 -21.40
CA GLU A 355 -6.45 -14.45 -21.49
C GLU A 355 -5.56 -14.14 -20.29
N VAL A 356 -4.27 -13.96 -20.55
CA VAL A 356 -3.31 -13.45 -19.57
C VAL A 356 -2.61 -12.24 -20.14
N TYR A 357 -2.46 -11.22 -19.31
CA TYR A 357 -1.83 -9.95 -19.64
C TYR A 357 -0.47 -9.79 -18.98
N CYS A 358 0.27 -8.75 -19.35
CA CYS A 358 1.48 -8.37 -18.64
C CYS A 358 1.71 -6.87 -18.65
N ALA A 359 2.55 -6.41 -17.73
CA ALA A 359 3.02 -5.03 -17.65
C ALA A 359 4.42 -5.00 -17.01
N VAL A 360 5.10 -3.87 -17.15
CA VAL A 360 6.28 -3.53 -16.34
C VAL A 360 5.99 -2.28 -15.54
N VAL A 361 6.29 -2.30 -14.23
CA VAL A 361 6.18 -1.14 -13.35
C VAL A 361 7.55 -0.78 -12.79
N GLY A 362 7.90 0.50 -12.75
CA GLY A 362 9.17 0.93 -12.16
C GLY A 362 9.20 2.43 -11.91
N GLN A 363 10.32 2.95 -11.39
CA GLN A 363 10.44 4.39 -11.16
C GLN A 363 10.63 5.17 -12.47
N GLU A 364 11.57 4.72 -13.29
CA GLU A 364 11.96 5.35 -14.55
C GLU A 364 11.96 4.34 -15.69
N ILE A 365 11.80 4.82 -16.92
CA ILE A 365 11.85 4.00 -18.13
C ILE A 365 13.14 4.31 -18.89
N GLY A 366 13.92 3.26 -19.14
CA GLY A 366 15.21 3.38 -19.81
C GLY A 366 15.12 3.71 -21.30
N ARG A 367 16.27 4.11 -21.86
CA ARG A 367 16.37 4.48 -23.28
C ARG A 367 16.03 3.30 -24.20
N GLY A 368 15.27 3.57 -25.26
CA GLY A 368 14.96 2.58 -26.29
C GLY A 368 13.95 1.49 -25.89
N VAL A 369 13.51 1.45 -24.63
CA VAL A 369 12.60 0.42 -24.14
C VAL A 369 11.20 0.57 -24.75
N HIS A 370 10.72 1.80 -24.94
CA HIS A 370 9.46 2.04 -25.67
C HIS A 370 9.51 1.50 -27.11
N ALA A 371 10.58 1.80 -27.85
CA ALA A 371 10.74 1.32 -29.23
C ALA A 371 10.76 -0.21 -29.27
N ARG A 372 11.47 -0.84 -28.32
CA ARG A 372 11.51 -2.30 -28.21
C ARG A 372 10.16 -2.91 -27.82
N ALA A 373 9.38 -2.27 -26.96
CA ALA A 373 8.02 -2.72 -26.63
C ALA A 373 7.08 -2.62 -27.85
N SER A 374 7.23 -1.58 -28.67
CA SER A 374 6.47 -1.39 -29.91
C SER A 374 6.81 -2.46 -30.96
N GLU A 375 8.11 -2.75 -31.12
CA GLU A 375 8.57 -3.86 -31.96
C GLU A 375 8.03 -5.20 -31.45
N TRP A 376 8.05 -5.43 -30.14
CA TRP A 376 7.51 -6.65 -29.52
C TRP A 376 6.01 -6.81 -29.79
N TYR A 377 5.24 -5.73 -29.69
CA TYR A 377 3.83 -5.74 -30.05
C TYR A 377 3.62 -6.08 -31.54
N SER A 378 4.41 -5.49 -32.42
CA SER A 378 4.33 -5.73 -33.87
C SER A 378 4.64 -7.18 -34.25
N LEU A 379 5.63 -7.79 -33.60
CA LEU A 379 6.07 -9.16 -33.90
C LEU A 379 5.21 -10.24 -33.26
N TYR A 380 4.74 -10.01 -32.03
CA TYR A 380 4.10 -11.06 -31.22
C TYR A 380 2.65 -10.77 -30.86
N ASN A 381 2.12 -9.60 -31.23
CA ASN A 381 0.80 -9.11 -30.82
C ASN A 381 0.62 -9.16 -29.29
N VAL A 382 1.69 -8.91 -28.53
CA VAL A 382 1.67 -8.85 -27.07
C VAL A 382 1.90 -7.41 -26.63
N LYS A 383 0.90 -6.81 -25.98
CA LYS A 383 1.00 -5.48 -25.41
C LYS A 383 1.68 -5.55 -24.04
N ILE A 384 2.72 -4.73 -23.86
CA ILE A 384 3.45 -4.60 -22.61
C ILE A 384 3.53 -3.11 -22.25
N PRO A 385 2.57 -2.57 -21.49
CA PRO A 385 2.65 -1.21 -20.99
C PRO A 385 3.82 -1.07 -19.99
N LEU A 386 4.49 0.07 -20.06
CA LEU A 386 5.60 0.50 -19.21
C LEU A 386 5.08 1.64 -18.32
N LEU A 387 4.85 1.34 -17.05
CA LEU A 387 4.20 2.25 -16.11
C LEU A 387 5.23 2.79 -15.12
N ARG A 388 5.37 4.12 -15.04
CA ARG A 388 6.08 4.73 -13.91
C ARG A 388 5.21 4.67 -12.66
N GLY A 389 5.82 4.48 -11.49
CA GLY A 389 5.12 4.44 -10.20
C GLY A 389 4.23 5.67 -9.96
N ARG A 390 4.67 6.86 -10.42
CA ARG A 390 3.89 8.10 -10.37
C ARG A 390 2.50 7.98 -11.00
N TYR A 391 2.40 7.35 -12.18
CA TYR A 391 1.13 7.14 -12.87
C TYR A 391 0.22 6.17 -12.10
N LEU A 392 0.80 5.10 -11.57
CA LEU A 392 0.05 4.14 -10.76
C LEU A 392 -0.48 4.77 -9.47
N LEU A 393 0.32 5.60 -8.80
CA LEU A 393 -0.09 6.38 -7.64
C LEU A 393 -1.25 7.33 -7.99
N TYR A 394 -1.16 8.04 -9.12
CA TYR A 394 -2.22 8.93 -9.58
C TYR A 394 -3.54 8.20 -9.83
N LEU A 395 -3.50 7.08 -10.56
CA LEU A 395 -4.68 6.25 -10.81
C LEU A 395 -5.32 5.73 -9.51
N MET A 396 -4.50 5.29 -8.56
CA MET A 396 -4.96 4.88 -7.23
C MET A 396 -5.64 6.04 -6.48
N LEU A 397 -5.02 7.21 -6.46
CA LEU A 397 -5.57 8.40 -5.80
C LEU A 397 -6.91 8.82 -6.41
N LYS A 398 -7.02 8.81 -7.75
CA LYS A 398 -8.27 9.09 -8.46
C LYS A 398 -9.35 8.05 -8.17
N ASN A 399 -8.99 6.76 -8.15
CA ASN A 399 -9.92 5.68 -7.77
C ASN A 399 -10.52 5.87 -6.37
N ARG A 400 -9.70 6.28 -5.40
CA ARG A 400 -10.09 6.41 -4.00
C ARG A 400 -10.75 7.73 -3.65
N THR A 401 -10.91 8.64 -4.61
CA THR A 401 -11.53 9.95 -4.41
C THR A 401 -12.72 10.17 -5.32
N ILE A 402 -12.48 10.68 -6.53
CA ILE A 402 -13.50 11.25 -7.41
C ILE A 402 -13.76 10.41 -8.66
N LEU A 403 -12.92 9.43 -8.98
CA LEU A 403 -13.05 8.66 -10.22
C LEU A 403 -12.90 7.16 -9.91
N PRO A 404 -13.87 6.54 -9.23
CA PRO A 404 -13.83 5.11 -8.99
C PRO A 404 -13.76 4.34 -10.31
N GLN A 405 -12.91 3.31 -10.33
CA GLN A 405 -12.52 2.51 -11.47
C GLN A 405 -13.13 1.12 -11.34
N ASP A 406 -13.67 0.63 -12.45
CA ASP A 406 -14.13 -0.74 -12.59
C ASP A 406 -12.91 -1.62 -12.93
N PRO A 407 -12.60 -2.66 -12.14
CA PRO A 407 -11.43 -3.47 -12.40
C PRO A 407 -11.45 -4.18 -13.77
N LEU A 408 -12.61 -4.62 -14.26
CA LEU A 408 -12.74 -5.29 -15.55
C LEU A 408 -12.78 -4.32 -16.73
N ARG A 409 -13.38 -3.14 -16.55
CA ARG A 409 -13.64 -2.22 -17.66
C ARG A 409 -12.63 -1.09 -17.77
N ASP A 410 -12.06 -0.64 -16.65
CA ASP A 410 -11.10 0.46 -16.64
C ASP A 410 -9.69 -0.05 -16.37
N VAL A 411 -9.46 -0.77 -15.26
CA VAL A 411 -8.11 -1.19 -14.87
C VAL A 411 -7.52 -2.18 -15.88
N LYS A 412 -8.32 -3.14 -16.38
CA LYS A 412 -7.92 -4.07 -17.46
C LYS A 412 -7.40 -3.33 -18.69
N ARG A 413 -7.91 -2.13 -18.98
CA ARG A 413 -7.50 -1.34 -20.16
C ARG A 413 -6.07 -0.87 -20.12
N LEU A 414 -5.49 -0.69 -18.93
CA LEU A 414 -4.05 -0.43 -18.80
C LEU A 414 -3.24 -1.50 -19.55
N PHE A 415 -3.73 -2.75 -19.55
CA PHE A 415 -3.07 -3.90 -20.13
C PHE A 415 -3.53 -4.21 -21.58
N THR A 416 -4.78 -3.89 -21.94
CA THR A 416 -5.35 -4.22 -23.26
C THR A 416 -5.17 -3.11 -24.29
N ASP A 417 -5.12 -1.85 -23.87
CA ASP A 417 -5.19 -0.72 -24.80
C ASP A 417 -3.78 -0.21 -25.11
N PHE A 418 -2.88 -0.24 -24.13
CA PHE A 418 -1.58 0.41 -24.18
C PHE A 418 -0.42 -0.58 -24.29
N PHE A 419 0.68 -0.14 -24.91
CA PHE A 419 1.96 -0.84 -24.96
C PHE A 419 3.09 0.18 -24.99
N GLY A 420 4.29 -0.24 -24.56
CA GLY A 420 5.40 0.69 -24.38
C GLY A 420 5.07 1.74 -23.33
N TRP A 421 5.68 2.91 -23.47
CA TRP A 421 5.46 4.07 -22.61
C TRP A 421 3.98 4.33 -22.29
N PHE A 422 3.63 4.32 -21.00
CA PHE A 422 2.35 4.84 -20.51
C PHE A 422 2.60 6.20 -19.83
N GLY A 423 2.44 7.26 -20.62
CA GLY A 423 2.73 8.63 -20.21
C GLY A 423 1.50 9.50 -20.13
N LYS A 424 1.73 10.80 -20.16
CA LYS A 424 0.68 11.83 -20.14
C LYS A 424 -0.38 11.64 -21.23
N GLU A 425 0.03 11.38 -22.47
CA GLU A 425 -0.89 11.19 -23.58
C GLU A 425 -1.73 9.93 -23.39
N GLU A 426 -1.13 8.81 -23.01
CA GLU A 426 -1.82 7.55 -22.74
C GLU A 426 -2.75 7.67 -21.53
N LEU A 427 -2.34 8.38 -20.47
CA LEU A 427 -3.18 8.69 -19.31
C LEU A 427 -4.39 9.54 -19.71
N THR A 428 -4.19 10.53 -20.58
CA THR A 428 -5.28 11.36 -21.11
C THR A 428 -6.27 10.53 -21.93
N GLN A 429 -5.77 9.64 -22.79
CA GLN A 429 -6.60 8.69 -23.54
C GLN A 429 -7.33 7.70 -22.62
N TYR A 430 -6.66 7.22 -21.58
CA TYR A 430 -7.24 6.35 -20.57
C TYR A 430 -8.50 6.99 -19.97
N PHE A 431 -8.38 8.24 -19.49
CA PHE A 431 -9.48 8.98 -18.90
C PHE A 431 -10.54 9.43 -19.91
N LYS A 432 -10.18 9.77 -21.15
CA LYS A 432 -11.15 10.09 -22.20
C LYS A 432 -12.16 8.96 -22.41
N LEU A 433 -11.68 7.72 -22.49
CA LEU A 433 -12.58 6.58 -22.63
C LEU A 433 -13.30 6.24 -21.31
N TYR A 434 -12.68 6.48 -20.14
CA TYR A 434 -13.39 6.41 -18.86
C TYR A 434 -14.61 7.34 -18.84
N PHE A 435 -14.43 8.63 -19.14
CA PHE A 435 -15.52 9.61 -19.13
C PHE A 435 -16.58 9.30 -20.18
N LYS A 436 -16.19 8.86 -21.39
CA LYS A 436 -17.13 8.38 -22.40
C LYS A 436 -18.01 7.23 -21.91
N ILE A 437 -17.41 6.27 -21.19
CA ILE A 437 -18.16 5.15 -20.58
C ILE A 437 -19.17 5.69 -19.55
N ARG A 438 -18.72 6.55 -18.64
CA ARG A 438 -19.57 7.13 -17.58
C ARG A 438 -20.69 8.01 -18.13
N GLU A 439 -20.43 8.77 -19.19
CA GLU A 439 -21.46 9.54 -19.90
C GLU A 439 -22.53 8.60 -20.47
N GLY A 440 -22.13 7.51 -21.15
CA GLY A 440 -23.07 6.50 -21.65
C GLY A 440 -23.90 5.82 -20.55
N GLU A 441 -23.30 5.56 -19.39
CA GLU A 441 -24.00 5.00 -18.22
C GLU A 441 -25.03 5.98 -17.63
N LEU A 442 -24.70 7.26 -17.53
CA LEU A 442 -25.64 8.29 -17.07
C LEU A 442 -26.80 8.48 -18.04
N VAL A 443 -26.52 8.51 -19.35
CA VAL A 443 -27.55 8.63 -20.40
C VAL A 443 -28.50 7.43 -20.35
N SER A 444 -27.95 6.21 -20.34
CA SER A 444 -28.73 4.96 -20.31
C SER A 444 -29.38 4.66 -18.97
N GLY A 445 -28.92 5.26 -17.88
CA GLY A 445 -29.34 4.96 -16.50
C GLY A 445 -28.76 3.65 -15.93
N LYS A 446 -27.87 2.96 -16.65
CA LYS A 446 -27.24 1.70 -16.23
C LYS A 446 -25.87 1.95 -15.59
N ILE A 447 -25.88 2.56 -14.41
CA ILE A 447 -24.66 2.94 -13.68
C ILE A 447 -24.03 1.69 -13.05
N SER A 448 -22.77 1.37 -13.41
CA SER A 448 -22.09 0.17 -12.91
C SER A 448 -21.23 0.40 -11.66
N LEU A 449 -20.91 1.65 -11.34
CA LEU A 449 -20.10 2.04 -10.17
C LEU A 449 -20.77 3.12 -9.35
N THR A 450 -20.42 3.20 -8.06
CA THR A 450 -20.76 4.36 -7.23
C THR A 450 -20.14 5.62 -7.84
N MET A 451 -20.96 6.60 -8.22
CA MET A 451 -20.48 7.88 -8.75
C MET A 451 -20.05 8.84 -7.63
N PRO A 452 -19.31 9.92 -7.94
CA PRO A 452 -19.10 11.03 -7.01
C PRO A 452 -20.38 11.49 -6.34
N PHE A 453 -20.30 11.88 -5.06
CA PHE A 453 -21.47 12.29 -4.28
C PHE A 453 -22.27 13.42 -4.94
N THR A 454 -21.60 14.37 -5.60
CA THR A 454 -22.23 15.46 -6.36
C THR A 454 -23.10 14.94 -7.51
N ILE A 455 -22.62 13.95 -8.26
CA ILE A 455 -23.37 13.27 -9.32
C ILE A 455 -24.53 12.47 -8.72
N ILE A 456 -24.31 11.72 -7.63
CA ILE A 456 -25.37 10.98 -6.94
C ILE A 456 -26.48 11.92 -6.46
N LYS A 457 -26.12 13.10 -5.93
CA LYS A 457 -27.08 14.12 -5.48
C LYS A 457 -27.95 14.63 -6.64
N ALA A 458 -27.34 14.96 -7.78
CA ALA A 458 -28.06 15.37 -9.00
C ALA A 458 -28.96 14.26 -9.56
N LEU A 459 -28.52 13.00 -9.49
CA LEU A 459 -29.34 11.85 -9.90
C LEU A 459 -30.55 11.64 -8.98
N LYS A 460 -30.43 11.88 -7.67
CA LYS A 460 -31.54 11.78 -6.70
C LYS A 460 -32.63 12.81 -6.95
N THR A 461 -32.29 13.99 -7.46
CA THR A 461 -33.26 15.01 -7.88
C THR A 461 -33.82 14.74 -9.28
N LYS A 462 -33.53 13.57 -9.87
CA LYS A 462 -33.90 13.16 -11.24
C LYS A 462 -33.40 14.12 -12.32
N ASN A 463 -32.34 14.88 -12.05
CA ASN A 463 -31.77 15.84 -12.98
C ASN A 463 -30.56 15.23 -13.71
N LYS A 464 -30.83 14.50 -14.81
CA LYS A 464 -29.78 13.85 -15.60
C LYS A 464 -28.83 14.86 -16.25
N ASP A 465 -29.36 15.99 -16.71
CA ASP A 465 -28.56 17.01 -17.40
C ASP A 465 -27.57 17.69 -16.44
N GLU A 466 -27.98 17.92 -15.19
CA GLU A 466 -27.09 18.38 -14.13
C GLU A 466 -26.00 17.36 -13.82
N ALA A 467 -26.35 16.06 -13.69
CA ALA A 467 -25.36 15.00 -13.49
C ALA A 467 -24.33 14.92 -14.63
N LEU A 468 -24.76 15.07 -15.88
CA LEU A 468 -23.90 15.12 -17.06
C LEU A 468 -23.01 16.36 -17.08
N SER A 469 -23.56 17.53 -16.72
CA SER A 469 -22.80 18.77 -16.61
C SER A 469 -21.70 18.67 -15.54
N ILE A 470 -22.02 18.09 -14.37
CA ILE A 470 -21.04 17.84 -13.31
C ILE A 470 -19.95 16.87 -13.80
N LEU A 471 -20.31 15.79 -14.50
CA LEU A 471 -19.32 14.85 -15.05
C LEU A 471 -18.35 15.55 -16.03
N LYS A 472 -18.87 16.40 -16.93
CA LYS A 472 -18.05 17.18 -17.88
C LYS A 472 -17.14 18.19 -17.19
N GLN A 473 -17.60 18.77 -16.07
CA GLN A 473 -16.75 19.64 -15.25
C GLN A 473 -15.60 18.84 -14.63
N ILE A 474 -15.89 17.68 -14.02
CA ILE A 474 -14.87 16.79 -13.44
C ILE A 474 -13.88 16.33 -14.51
N GLU A 475 -14.34 16.01 -15.71
CA GLU A 475 -13.49 15.67 -16.86
C GLU A 475 -12.51 16.80 -17.19
N LYS A 476 -13.03 18.02 -17.36
CA LYS A 476 -12.21 19.21 -17.64
C LYS A 476 -11.18 19.48 -16.54
N GLU A 477 -11.58 19.35 -15.27
CA GLU A 477 -10.68 19.51 -14.12
C GLU A 477 -9.61 18.42 -14.09
N THR A 478 -9.98 17.17 -14.41
CA THR A 478 -9.05 16.05 -14.50
C THR A 478 -7.98 16.29 -15.56
N TYR A 479 -8.33 16.79 -16.74
CA TYR A 479 -7.34 17.11 -17.77
C TYR A 479 -6.41 18.26 -17.37
N LYS A 480 -6.94 19.33 -16.76
CA LYS A 480 -6.09 20.40 -16.21
C LYS A 480 -5.13 19.87 -15.14
N GLU A 481 -5.59 18.95 -14.31
CA GLU A 481 -4.76 18.33 -13.30
C GLU A 481 -3.67 17.44 -13.91
N ILE A 482 -3.99 16.65 -14.95
CA ILE A 482 -2.98 15.87 -15.70
C ILE A 482 -1.92 16.79 -16.29
N GLU A 483 -2.32 17.87 -16.98
CA GLU A 483 -1.39 18.86 -17.54
C GLU A 483 -0.42 19.42 -16.49
N ARG A 484 -0.94 19.69 -15.30
CA ARG A 484 -0.17 20.28 -14.19
C ARG A 484 0.70 19.26 -13.46
N CYS A 485 0.22 18.04 -13.27
CA CYS A 485 0.91 16.96 -12.56
C CYS A 485 1.97 16.28 -13.42
N PHE A 486 1.84 16.35 -14.75
CA PHE A 486 2.74 15.72 -15.71
C PHE A 486 3.15 16.76 -16.77
N PRO A 487 3.92 17.80 -16.37
CA PRO A 487 4.22 18.94 -17.24
C PRO A 487 5.25 18.60 -18.32
N ASP A 488 6.09 17.59 -18.09
CA ASP A 488 7.10 17.19 -19.07
C ASP A 488 6.42 16.55 -20.29
N PRO A 489 6.75 16.99 -21.52
CA PRO A 489 6.58 16.14 -22.68
C PRO A 489 7.58 14.99 -22.50
N GLU A 490 7.18 13.94 -21.78
CA GLU A 490 8.02 12.83 -21.30
C GLU A 490 8.85 12.13 -22.39
N ARG A 491 8.58 12.43 -23.66
CA ARG A 491 9.43 12.10 -24.81
C ARG A 491 10.83 12.73 -24.76
N THR A 492 11.18 13.57 -23.78
CA THR A 492 12.54 14.12 -23.59
C THR A 492 13.31 13.49 -22.42
N ALA A 493 12.67 12.68 -21.57
CA ALA A 493 13.34 12.00 -20.46
C ALA A 493 14.20 10.84 -20.97
N ARG A 494 15.40 11.16 -21.48
CA ARG A 494 16.50 10.26 -21.90
C ARG A 494 16.17 9.23 -23.01
N GLY A 495 14.93 8.83 -23.25
CA GLY A 495 14.52 7.77 -24.18
C GLY A 495 13.58 8.21 -25.29
N GLY A 496 13.50 9.50 -25.61
CA GLY A 496 12.80 9.99 -26.80
C GLY A 496 13.20 9.18 -28.01
N TYR A 497 12.24 8.87 -28.90
CA TYR A 497 12.46 8.13 -30.14
C TYR A 497 13.74 8.66 -30.78
N ALA A 498 14.84 7.92 -30.64
CA ALA A 498 15.95 8.10 -31.56
C ALA A 498 15.32 7.69 -32.88
N THR A 499 14.93 8.68 -33.69
CA THR A 499 14.55 8.44 -35.07
C THR A 499 15.73 7.73 -35.67
N THR A 500 15.63 6.42 -35.85
CA THR A 500 16.51 5.65 -36.70
C THR A 500 16.41 6.31 -38.06
N LYS A 501 17.39 7.16 -38.36
CA LYS A 501 17.69 7.59 -39.72
C LYS A 501 18.31 6.41 -40.47
#